data_AF-A0AAV3R0U3-F1
#
_entry.id   AF-A0AAV3R0U3-F1
#
_cell.length_a   1.000
_cell.length_b   1.000
_cell.length_c   1.000
_cell.angle_alpha   90.00
_cell.angle_beta   90.00
_cell.angle_gamma   90.00
#
_symmetry.space_group_name_H-M   'P 1'
#
loop_
_entity.id
_entity.type
_entity.pdbx_description
1 polymer ?
#
loop_
_entity_poly.entity_id
_entity_poly.type
_entity_poly.pdbx_seq_one_letter_code
_entity_poly.pdbx_strand_id
1 'polypeptide(L)'
;MYFEGVAQQGRTRAGVIFITPQQDLLPYSFSLNHNFSNHVVEYQVLILGLEASIQLDNHRLEICGDSQLVINQLLGLRSKEA
;
A
#
# COMPACT_ATOMS: atom_id res chain seq x y z
N MET A 1 1.08 -0.46 -9.28
CA MET A 1 0.17 -0.37 -8.12
C MET A 1 0.49 0.89 -7.37
N TYR A 2 -0.51 1.73 -7.19
CA TYR A 2 -0.47 2.87 -6.28
C TYR A 2 -1.18 2.46 -4.99
N PHE A 3 -0.67 2.88 -3.84
CA PHE A 3 -1.31 2.60 -2.56
C PHE A 3 -1.30 3.85 -1.68
N GLU A 4 -2.35 4.01 -0.87
CA GLU A 4 -2.51 5.11 0.09
C GLU A 4 -3.29 4.63 1.32
N GLY A 5 -2.77 4.91 2.50
CA GLY A 5 -3.41 4.63 3.78
C GLY A 5 -3.95 5.89 4.46
N VAL A 6 -5.14 5.78 5.04
CA VAL A 6 -5.69 6.86 5.87
C VAL A 6 -6.08 6.29 7.23
N ALA A 7 -5.46 6.80 8.28
CA ALA A 7 -5.83 6.54 9.66
C ALA A 7 -6.41 7.82 10.28
N GLN A 8 -7.70 7.76 10.64
CA GLN A 8 -8.41 8.80 11.40
C GLN A 8 -9.00 8.18 12.66
N GLN A 9 -9.35 9.00 13.66
CA GLN A 9 -9.93 8.50 14.90
C GLN A 9 -11.16 7.62 14.63
N GLY A 10 -11.04 6.33 14.96
CA GLY A 10 -12.10 5.34 14.78
C GLY A 10 -12.31 4.85 13.34
N ARG A 11 -11.52 5.30 12.37
CA ARG A 11 -11.67 4.92 10.95
C ARG A 11 -10.30 4.78 10.30
N THR A 12 -9.95 3.55 9.96
CA THR A 12 -8.79 3.27 9.13
C THR A 12 -9.26 2.75 7.77
N ARG A 13 -8.75 3.32 6.69
CA ARG A 13 -9.01 2.89 5.32
C ARG A 13 -7.70 2.68 4.57
N ALA A 14 -7.78 1.79 3.60
CA ALA A 14 -6.69 1.49 2.69
C ALA A 14 -7.21 1.57 1.26
N GLY A 15 -6.50 2.27 0.39
CA GLY A 15 -6.80 2.36 -1.04
C GLY A 15 -5.64 1.85 -1.87
N VAL A 16 -5.92 1.06 -2.89
CA VAL A 16 -4.94 0.70 -3.92
C VAL A 16 -5.53 0.84 -5.32
N ILE A 17 -4.68 1.17 -6.29
CA ILE A 17 -5.05 1.22 -7.70
C ILE A 17 -4.04 0.39 -8.49
N PHE A 18 -4.52 -0.63 -9.19
CA PHE A 18 -3.71 -1.31 -10.20
C PHE A 18 -3.92 -0.65 -11.55
N ILE A 19 -2.84 -0.55 -12.31
CA ILE A 19 -2.86 -0.14 -13.71
C ILE A 19 -2.49 -1.37 -14.51
N THR A 20 -3.39 -1.82 -15.38
CA THR A 20 -3.13 -2.96 -16.28
C THR A 20 -2.19 -2.53 -17.41
N PRO A 21 -1.54 -3.47 -18.13
CA PRO A 21 -0.80 -3.13 -19.35
C PRO A 21 -1.65 -2.41 -20.41
N GLN A 22 -2.97 -2.62 -20.40
CA GLN A 22 -3.95 -1.96 -21.26
C GLN A 22 -4.31 -0.54 -20.79
N GLN A 23 -3.69 -0.07 -19.70
CA GLN A 23 -3.95 1.23 -19.04
C GLN A 23 -5.31 1.32 -18.34
N ASP A 24 -5.94 0.19 -18.05
CA ASP A 24 -7.16 0.17 -17.23
C ASP A 24 -6.82 0.41 -15.77
N LEU A 25 -7.66 1.17 -15.08
CA LEU A 25 -7.57 1.41 -13.64
C LEU A 25 -8.48 0.44 -12.89
N LEU A 26 -7.90 -0.32 -11.97
CA LEU A 26 -8.61 -1.24 -11.09
C LEU A 26 -8.47 -0.75 -9.64
N PRO A 27 -9.42 0.08 -9.15
CA PRO A 27 -9.40 0.60 -7.79
C PRO A 27 -9.93 -0.44 -6.79
N TYR A 28 -9.25 -0.57 -5.66
CA TYR A 28 -9.67 -1.37 -4.52
C TYR A 28 -9.64 -0.51 -3.26
N SER A 29 -10.62 -0.71 -2.39
CA SER A 29 -10.69 -0.05 -1.10
C SER A 29 -10.98 -1.07 -0.01
N PHE A 30 -10.29 -0.94 1.11
CA PHE A 30 -10.43 -1.82 2.25
C PHE A 30 -10.77 -1.00 3.48
N SER A 31 -11.76 -1.47 4.25
CA SER A 31 -12.05 -0.94 5.58
C SER A 31 -11.29 -1.78 6.59
N LEU A 32 -10.49 -1.13 7.42
CA LEU A 32 -9.71 -1.79 8.45
C LEU A 32 -10.44 -1.64 9.79
N ASN A 33 -10.71 -2.77 10.45
CA ASN A 33 -11.49 -2.84 11.69
C ASN A 33 -10.71 -2.40 12.94
N HIS A 34 -9.42 -2.05 12.77
CA HIS A 34 -8.54 -1.62 13.85
C HIS A 34 -8.08 -0.18 13.64
N ASN A 35 -7.91 0.53 14.74
CA ASN A 35 -7.25 1.83 14.75
C ASN A 35 -5.74 1.59 14.61
N PHE A 36 -5.22 1.84 13.42
CA PHE A 36 -3.79 1.80 13.16
C PHE A 36 -3.20 3.20 13.32
N SER A 37 -1.92 3.31 13.67
CA SER A 37 -1.20 4.57 13.50
C SER A 37 -0.99 4.86 12.01
N ASN A 38 -0.75 6.13 11.66
CA ASN A 38 -0.51 6.53 10.27
C ASN A 38 0.61 5.71 9.60
N HIS A 39 1.66 5.35 10.34
CA HIS A 39 2.74 4.53 9.79
C HIS A 39 2.31 3.07 9.56
N VAL A 40 1.51 2.50 10.46
CA VAL A 40 1.07 1.11 10.34
C VAL A 40 0.03 0.93 9.24
N VAL A 41 -0.83 1.94 9.00
CA VAL A 41 -1.81 1.84 7.91
C VAL A 41 -1.11 1.70 6.55
N GLU A 42 -0.01 2.41 6.33
CA GLU A 42 0.75 2.33 5.07
C GLU A 42 1.26 0.91 4.77
N TYR A 43 1.82 0.22 5.78
CA TYR A 43 2.20 -1.19 5.62
C TYR A 43 0.99 -2.07 5.34
N GLN A 44 -0.11 -1.82 6.05
CA GLN A 44 -1.32 -2.63 5.90
C GLN A 44 -1.93 -2.47 4.50
N VAL A 45 -1.93 -1.27 3.94
CA VAL A 45 -2.39 -1.00 2.57
C VAL A 45 -1.49 -1.72 1.58
N LEU A 46 -0.18 -1.64 1.75
CA LEU A 46 0.78 -2.32 0.89
C LEU A 46 0.57 -3.85 0.91
N ILE A 47 0.39 -4.45 2.09
CA ILE A 47 0.14 -5.89 2.24
C ILE A 47 -1.15 -6.29 1.52
N LEU A 48 -2.25 -5.57 1.74
CA LEU A 48 -3.53 -5.85 1.08
C LEU A 48 -3.44 -5.69 -0.44
N GLY A 49 -2.69 -4.69 -0.91
CA GLY A 49 -2.39 -4.52 -2.32
C GLY A 49 -1.59 -5.69 -2.90
N LEU A 50 -0.58 -6.18 -2.19
CA LEU A 50 0.18 -7.35 -2.63
C LEU A 50 -0.69 -8.61 -2.69
N GLU A 51 -1.53 -8.85 -1.68
CA GLU A 51 -2.49 -9.96 -1.67
C GLU A 51 -3.48 -9.88 -2.85
N ALA A 52 -4.02 -8.69 -3.13
CA ALA A 52 -4.89 -8.47 -4.28
C ALA A 52 -4.16 -8.68 -5.61
N SER A 53 -2.87 -8.31 -5.69
CA SER A 53 -2.07 -8.49 -6.91
C SER A 53 -1.84 -9.96 -7.27
N ILE A 54 -1.75 -10.84 -6.27
CA ILE A 54 -1.63 -12.29 -6.45
C ILE A 54 -2.90 -12.84 -7.11
N GLN A 55 -4.08 -12.34 -6.71
CA GLN A 55 -5.36 -12.74 -7.31
C GLN A 55 -5.51 -12.28 -8.76
N LEU A 56 -4.79 -11.22 -9.16
CA LEU A 56 -4.76 -10.69 -10.52
C LEU A 56 -3.73 -11.41 -11.42
N ASP A 57 -3.04 -12.43 -10.92
CA ASP A 57 -1.97 -13.18 -11.62
C ASP A 57 -0.85 -12.28 -12.18
N ASN A 58 -0.58 -11.16 -11.49
CA ASN A 58 0.43 -10.21 -11.92
C ASN A 58 1.84 -10.71 -11.56
N HIS A 59 2.56 -11.26 -12.54
CA HIS A 59 3.94 -11.74 -12.34
C HIS A 59 4.99 -10.62 -12.21
N ARG A 60 4.65 -9.38 -12.58
CA ARG A 60 5.51 -8.20 -12.43
C ARG A 60 4.68 -7.04 -11.92
N LEU A 61 5.09 -6.48 -10.78
CA LEU A 61 4.39 -5.39 -10.13
C LEU A 61 5.36 -4.24 -9.85
N GLU A 62 5.08 -3.07 -10.42
CA GLU A 62 5.70 -1.82 -9.99
C GLU A 62 4.85 -1.22 -8.86
N ILE A 63 5.48 -0.77 -7.78
CA ILE A 63 4.80 -0.28 -6.58
C ILE A 63 5.20 1.17 -6.34
N CYS A 64 4.20 2.05 -6.24
CA CYS A 64 4.35 3.47 -5.98
C CYS A 64 3.52 3.83 -4.74
N GLY A 65 4.11 4.54 -3.79
CA GLY A 65 3.44 5.07 -2.62
C GLY A 65 4.06 6.41 -2.23
N ASP A 66 3.41 7.14 -1.32
CA ASP A 66 3.91 8.41 -0.78
C ASP A 66 4.73 8.21 0.52
N SER A 67 4.56 7.07 1.18
CA SER A 67 5.28 6.71 2.40
C SER A 67 6.76 6.41 2.15
N GLN A 68 7.60 7.45 2.28
CA GLN A 68 9.07 7.33 2.22
C GLN A 68 9.61 6.28 3.19
N LEU A 69 8.99 6.13 4.37
CA LEU A 69 9.37 5.12 5.35
C LEU A 69 9.26 3.70 4.78
N VAL A 70 8.10 3.37 4.20
CA VAL A 70 7.85 2.04 3.61
C VAL A 70 8.79 1.81 2.43
N ILE A 71 8.92 2.81 1.55
CA ILE A 71 9.80 2.73 0.37
C ILE A 71 11.26 2.48 0.79
N ASN A 72 11.78 3.24 1.75
CA ASN A 72 13.15 3.11 2.21
C ASN A 72 13.41 1.71 2.80
N GLN A 73 12.49 1.19 3.61
CA GLN A 73 12.64 -0.14 4.19
C GLN A 73 12.61 -1.26 3.15
N LEU A 74 11.74 -1.18 2.14
CA LEU A 74 11.70 -2.14 1.04
C LEU A 74 12.99 -2.13 0.21
N LEU A 75 13.60 -0.95 0.05
CA LEU A 75 14.89 -0.80 -0.63
C LEU A 75 16.09 -1.19 0.26
N GLY A 76 15.85 -1.60 1.51
CA GLY A 76 16.92 -1.87 2.48
C GLY A 76 17.71 -0.61 2.88
N LEU A 77 17.20 0.57 2.53
CA LEU A 77 17.73 1.85 2.95
C LEU A 77 17.32 2.08 4.39
N ARG A 78 18.21 1.74 5.32
CA ARG A 78 18.06 2.19 6.70
C ARG A 78 18.30 3.69 6.74
N SER A 79 17.50 4.43 7.52
CA SER A 79 18.02 5.68 8.04
C SER A 79 19.31 5.33 8.79
N LYS A 80 20.44 5.91 8.37
CA LYS A 80 21.57 6.04 9.28
C LYS A 80 21.12 7.04 10.35
N GLU A 81 20.38 6.58 11.34
CA GLU A 81 20.21 7.30 12.58
C GLU A 81 21.17 6.69 13.59
N ALA A 82 22.29 7.39 13.76
CA ALA A 82 22.93 7.56 15.06
C ALA A 82 22.53 8.95 15.56
#